data_AF-A0A2V5JXY3-F1
#
_entry.id   AF-A0A2V5JXY3-F1
#
_cell.length_a   1.000
_cell.length_b   1.000
_cell.length_c   1.000
_cell.angle_alpha   90.00
_cell.angle_beta   90.00
_cell.angle_gamma   90.00
#
_symmetry.space_group_name_H-M   'P 1'
#
loop_
_entity.id
_entity.type
_entity.pdbx_description
1 polymer ?
#
loop_
_entity_poly.entity_id
_entity_poly.type
_entity_poly.pdbx_seq_one_letter_code
_entity_poly.pdbx_strand_id
1 'polypeptide(L)'
;MSRRSLWKSSILLAAVAACLNACSYQKHFENSPSDYGSRTEAKEQTGYRTYNTMLKAADHTNNRLEFVQATSDVVDDLKGIRSSFVFVTDKNAYVALVVDNTATGMKGKGTILFSDRTIASPGVDDHSDISNVLPPGHVVMDKYSFDTIPSPHDLSSELTRSVSERVRQNHPDITNVFVSANQQFINRMSGYAHEAWRGRSLQPYVPEFNAIVSDHFGDHGIIDTTP
;
A
#
# COMPACT_ATOMS: atom_id res chain seq x y z
N MET A 1 9.92 60.13 20.75
CA MET A 1 10.60 58.84 20.50
C MET A 1 11.20 58.86 19.10
N SER A 2 12.49 58.58 18.96
CA SER A 2 13.24 58.86 17.72
C SER A 2 12.93 57.84 16.61
N ARG A 3 12.88 58.32 15.35
CA ARG A 3 12.63 57.52 14.12
C ARG A 3 13.50 56.26 13.99
N ARG A 4 14.67 56.22 14.65
CA ARG A 4 15.58 55.05 14.67
C ARG A 4 15.12 53.92 15.59
N SER A 5 14.32 54.22 16.63
CA SER A 5 13.71 53.21 17.51
C SER A 5 12.53 52.53 16.82
N LEU A 6 11.71 53.27 16.08
CA LEU A 6 10.56 52.72 15.34
C LEU A 6 10.98 51.75 14.24
N TRP A 7 12.09 52.01 13.53
CA TRP A 7 12.56 51.13 12.46
C TRP A 7 13.09 49.78 13.00
N LYS A 8 13.77 49.80 14.16
CA LYS A 8 14.23 48.56 14.83
C LYS A 8 13.06 47.72 15.35
N SER A 9 11.99 48.36 15.83
CA SER A 9 10.76 47.68 16.26
C SER A 9 9.99 47.03 15.11
N SER A 10 9.97 47.66 13.92
CA SER A 10 9.29 47.10 12.74
C SER A 10 9.98 45.87 12.16
N ILE A 11 11.33 45.82 12.19
CA ILE A 11 12.08 44.65 11.71
C ILE A 11 11.89 43.43 12.63
N LEU A 12 11.81 43.67 13.95
CA LEU A 12 11.56 42.61 14.93
C LEU A 12 10.15 41.99 14.78
N LEU A 13 9.14 42.81 14.47
CA LEU A 13 7.77 42.33 14.25
C LEU A 13 7.65 41.48 12.96
N ALA A 14 8.34 41.88 11.89
CA ALA A 14 8.33 41.14 10.63
C ALA A 14 9.04 39.76 10.74
N ALA A 15 10.12 39.69 11.52
CA ALA A 15 10.82 38.43 11.77
C ALA A 15 9.96 37.42 12.56
N VAL A 16 9.21 37.90 13.58
CA VAL A 16 8.30 37.04 14.36
C VAL A 16 7.12 36.54 13.51
N ALA A 17 6.56 37.37 12.63
CA ALA A 17 5.48 36.97 11.72
C ALA A 17 5.96 35.94 10.66
N ALA A 18 7.21 36.01 10.22
CA ALA A 18 7.78 35.01 9.30
C ALA A 18 8.04 33.65 10.00
N CYS A 19 8.47 33.66 11.27
CA CYS A 19 8.71 32.43 12.05
C CYS A 19 7.41 31.68 12.40
N LEU A 20 6.29 32.39 12.64
CA LEU A 20 5.00 31.76 12.94
C LEU A 20 4.44 30.97 11.74
N ASN A 21 4.66 31.45 10.52
CA ASN A 21 4.25 30.74 9.30
C ASN A 21 5.12 29.51 9.02
N ALA A 22 6.44 29.62 9.25
CA ALA A 22 7.38 28.51 9.03
C ALA A 22 7.14 27.32 9.98
N CYS A 23 6.81 27.57 11.26
CA CYS A 23 6.49 26.49 12.20
C CYS A 23 5.12 25.84 11.95
N SER A 24 4.16 26.53 11.32
CA SER A 24 2.86 25.94 10.97
C SER A 24 2.92 25.03 9.75
N TYR A 25 3.77 25.36 8.76
CA TYR A 25 3.89 24.62 7.50
C TYR A 25 4.37 23.19 7.73
N GLN A 26 5.32 22.99 8.64
CA GLN A 26 5.89 21.67 8.95
C GLN A 26 4.85 20.74 9.60
N LYS A 27 3.97 21.27 10.45
CA LYS A 27 2.93 20.51 11.16
C LYS A 27 1.76 20.07 10.25
N HIS A 28 1.51 20.79 9.15
CA HIS A 28 0.45 20.45 8.18
C HIS A 28 0.87 19.34 7.20
N PHE A 29 2.17 19.25 6.86
CA PHE A 29 2.68 18.17 6.02
C PHE A 29 2.90 16.86 6.80
N GLU A 30 3.31 16.94 8.07
CA GLU A 30 3.50 15.77 8.95
C GLU A 30 2.19 15.04 9.32
N ASN A 31 1.03 15.66 9.09
CA ASN A 31 -0.30 15.11 9.39
C ASN A 31 -1.22 15.01 8.16
N SER A 32 -0.67 15.12 6.94
CA SER A 32 -1.48 14.93 5.73
C SER A 32 -1.86 13.44 5.60
N PRO A 33 -3.12 13.09 5.22
CA PRO A 33 -3.54 11.71 4.97
C PRO A 33 -2.81 11.05 3.78
N SER A 34 -1.88 11.77 3.16
CA SER A 34 -1.06 11.34 2.03
C SER A 34 0.41 11.12 2.41
N ASP A 35 0.82 11.25 3.68
CA ASP A 35 2.20 10.99 4.11
C ASP A 35 2.28 9.81 5.10
N TYR A 36 2.65 8.65 4.56
CA TYR A 36 2.87 7.42 5.33
C TYR A 36 4.33 7.24 5.79
N GLY A 37 5.19 8.24 5.56
CA GLY A 37 6.63 8.18 5.84
C GLY A 37 7.07 8.95 7.09
N SER A 38 6.28 9.93 7.55
CA SER A 38 6.60 10.72 8.75
C SER A 38 6.53 9.87 10.02
N ARG A 39 7.71 9.59 10.58
CA ARG A 39 7.87 9.00 11.92
C ARG A 39 7.73 10.09 12.98
N THR A 40 6.52 10.33 13.48
CA THR A 40 6.34 11.09 14.73
C THR A 40 6.50 10.14 15.91
N GLU A 41 7.05 10.60 17.05
CA GLU A 41 7.25 9.77 18.25
C GLU A 41 5.95 9.11 18.75
N ALA A 42 4.80 9.80 18.59
CA ALA A 42 3.47 9.27 18.89
C ALA A 42 3.03 8.11 17.98
N LYS A 43 3.57 8.02 16.75
CA LYS A 43 3.25 6.96 15.77
C LYS A 43 4.12 5.71 15.97
N GLU A 44 5.37 5.85 16.41
CA GLU A 44 6.28 4.71 16.66
C GLU A 44 5.95 3.87 17.90
N GLN A 45 5.24 4.42 18.89
CA GLN A 45 5.01 3.77 20.20
C GLN A 45 3.87 2.73 20.23
N THR A 46 3.00 2.70 19.22
CA THR A 46 1.72 1.95 19.28
C THR A 46 1.82 0.51 18.77
N GLY A 47 2.48 -0.42 19.49
CA GLY A 47 2.30 -1.89 19.36
C GLY A 47 2.48 -2.56 17.98
N TYR A 48 2.71 -1.80 16.92
CA TYR A 48 2.61 -2.21 15.52
C TYR A 48 3.86 -2.98 15.10
N ARG A 49 5.00 -2.65 15.71
CA ARG A 49 6.23 -3.44 15.58
C ARG A 49 6.04 -4.86 16.12
N THR A 50 5.38 -4.99 17.27
CA THR A 50 5.02 -6.30 17.85
C THR A 50 4.01 -7.04 16.97
N TYR A 51 3.02 -6.32 16.44
CA TYR A 51 2.06 -6.86 15.48
C TYR A 51 2.75 -7.47 14.26
N ASN A 52 3.73 -6.77 13.67
CA ASN A 52 4.50 -7.27 12.51
C ASN A 52 5.30 -8.55 12.83
N THR A 53 5.84 -8.68 14.05
CA THR A 53 6.48 -9.94 14.50
C THR A 53 5.47 -11.09 14.65
N MET A 54 4.25 -10.80 15.12
CA MET A 54 3.18 -11.80 15.22
C MET A 54 2.65 -12.23 13.85
N LEU A 55 2.60 -11.33 12.87
CA LEU A 55 2.19 -11.63 11.50
C LEU A 55 3.08 -12.70 10.86
N LYS A 56 4.40 -12.66 11.08
CA LYS A 56 5.33 -13.67 10.53
C LYS A 56 5.10 -15.09 11.03
N ALA A 57 4.58 -15.24 12.24
CA ALA A 57 4.32 -16.54 12.87
C ALA A 57 2.84 -16.95 12.75
N ALA A 58 2.05 -16.20 11.98
CA ALA A 58 0.62 -16.43 11.89
C ALA A 58 0.31 -17.67 11.04
N ASP A 59 -0.77 -18.35 11.43
CA ASP A 59 -1.30 -19.47 10.64
C ASP A 59 -2.01 -18.94 9.39
N HIS A 60 -1.55 -19.43 8.23
CA HIS A 60 -2.10 -19.13 6.92
C HIS A 60 -3.00 -20.23 6.38
N THR A 61 -3.33 -21.23 7.19
CA THR A 61 -4.25 -22.32 6.82
C THR A 61 -5.70 -21.84 6.92
N ASN A 62 -6.39 -21.79 5.78
CA ASN A 62 -7.79 -21.38 5.69
C ASN A 62 -8.65 -22.48 5.05
N ASN A 63 -9.92 -22.55 5.45
CA ASN A 63 -10.96 -23.38 4.85
C ASN A 63 -11.99 -22.56 4.06
N ARG A 64 -11.95 -21.23 4.22
CA ARG A 64 -12.81 -20.30 3.48
C ARG A 64 -11.97 -19.21 2.86
N LEU A 65 -12.36 -18.84 1.65
CA LEU A 65 -11.87 -17.66 0.94
C LEU A 65 -13.06 -16.90 0.37
N GLU A 66 -13.16 -15.63 0.71
CA GLU A 66 -14.20 -14.74 0.20
C GLU A 66 -13.61 -13.42 -0.24
N PHE A 67 -13.95 -12.99 -1.44
CA PHE A 67 -13.65 -11.65 -1.92
C PHE A 67 -14.72 -10.67 -1.43
N VAL A 68 -14.31 -9.57 -0.78
CA VAL A 68 -15.24 -8.61 -0.18
C VAL A 68 -15.09 -7.24 -0.86
N GLN A 69 -15.87 -7.04 -1.94
CA GLN A 69 -15.84 -5.80 -2.73
C GLN A 69 -16.05 -4.55 -1.87
N ALA A 70 -17.04 -4.56 -0.98
CA ALA A 70 -17.34 -3.39 -0.16
C ALA A 70 -16.14 -2.97 0.71
N THR A 71 -15.34 -3.92 1.20
CA THR A 71 -14.13 -3.59 1.97
C THR A 71 -13.00 -3.09 1.07
N SER A 72 -12.85 -3.66 -0.14
CA SER A 72 -11.96 -3.12 -1.17
C SER A 72 -12.26 -1.65 -1.46
N ASP A 73 -13.54 -1.31 -1.66
CA ASP A 73 -13.94 0.07 -1.99
C ASP A 73 -13.53 1.05 -0.87
N VAL A 74 -13.67 0.67 0.41
CA VAL A 74 -13.25 1.54 1.52
C VAL A 74 -11.72 1.66 1.62
N VAL A 75 -10.97 0.62 1.23
CA VAL A 75 -9.51 0.69 1.16
C VAL A 75 -9.06 1.56 -0.01
N ASP A 76 -9.76 1.52 -1.15
CA ASP A 76 -9.48 2.32 -2.35
C ASP A 76 -9.63 3.83 -2.10
N ASP A 77 -10.45 4.22 -1.12
CA ASP A 77 -10.58 5.61 -0.69
C ASP A 77 -9.32 6.19 -0.03
N LEU A 78 -8.36 5.35 0.37
CA LEU A 78 -7.09 5.81 0.95
C LEU A 78 -6.20 6.45 -0.12
N LYS A 79 -5.56 7.58 0.23
CA LYS A 79 -4.64 8.27 -0.68
C LYS A 79 -3.45 7.37 -1.02
N GLY A 80 -3.01 7.39 -2.27
CA GLY A 80 -1.94 6.54 -2.78
C GLY A 80 -2.38 5.16 -3.27
N ILE A 81 -3.65 4.79 -3.05
CA ILE A 81 -4.20 3.50 -3.47
C ILE A 81 -5.07 3.74 -4.70
N ARG A 82 -4.75 3.04 -5.79
CA ARG A 82 -5.54 3.03 -7.02
C ARG A 82 -6.70 2.06 -6.95
N SER A 83 -6.40 0.87 -6.43
CA SER A 83 -7.31 -0.26 -6.35
C SER A 83 -6.76 -1.27 -5.35
N SER A 84 -7.66 -2.01 -4.74
CA SER A 84 -7.32 -3.03 -3.77
C SER A 84 -8.22 -4.24 -3.90
N PHE A 85 -7.67 -5.40 -3.53
CA PHE A 85 -8.41 -6.64 -3.49
C PHE A 85 -8.35 -7.22 -2.08
N VAL A 86 -9.46 -7.14 -1.37
CA VAL A 86 -9.59 -7.60 0.01
C VAL A 86 -10.27 -8.96 0.05
N PHE A 87 -9.57 -9.92 0.63
CA PHE A 87 -10.05 -11.28 0.85
C PHE A 87 -10.11 -11.58 2.33
N VAL A 88 -11.26 -12.09 2.77
CA VAL A 88 -11.50 -12.51 4.16
C VAL A 88 -11.53 -14.03 4.22
N THR A 89 -10.90 -14.58 5.25
CA THR A 89 -10.84 -16.01 5.53
C THR A 89 -11.45 -16.33 6.90
N ASP A 90 -11.12 -17.48 7.48
CA ASP A 90 -11.63 -17.91 8.78
C ASP A 90 -11.17 -17.02 9.94
N LYS A 91 -9.96 -16.45 9.85
CA LYS A 91 -9.34 -15.67 10.94
C LYS A 91 -8.62 -14.41 10.48
N ASN A 92 -8.24 -14.34 9.20
CA ASN A 92 -7.34 -13.32 8.68
C ASN A 92 -7.97 -12.62 7.47
N ALA A 93 -7.49 -11.41 7.20
CA ALA A 93 -7.70 -10.72 5.93
C ALA A 93 -6.40 -10.63 5.16
N TYR A 94 -6.51 -10.66 3.84
CA TYR A 94 -5.39 -10.49 2.92
C TYR A 94 -5.75 -9.41 1.92
N VAL A 95 -4.86 -8.42 1.78
CA VAL A 95 -5.10 -7.21 1.00
C VAL A 95 -3.99 -7.07 -0.02
N ALA A 96 -4.36 -7.11 -1.30
CA ALA A 96 -3.49 -6.71 -2.39
C ALA A 96 -3.73 -5.24 -2.74
N LEU A 97 -2.67 -4.45 -2.88
CA LEU A 97 -2.73 -3.02 -3.17
C LEU A 97 -2.07 -2.68 -4.50
N VAL A 98 -2.82 -2.03 -5.38
CA VAL A 98 -2.27 -1.28 -6.52
C VAL A 98 -2.06 0.16 -6.07
N VAL A 99 -0.83 0.64 -6.10
CA VAL A 99 -0.48 2.01 -5.68
C VAL A 99 -0.35 2.95 -6.89
N ASP A 100 -0.64 4.24 -6.73
CA ASP A 100 -0.57 5.23 -7.82
C ASP A 100 0.31 6.45 -7.54
N ASN A 101 1.23 6.35 -6.60
CA ASN A 101 2.20 7.39 -6.24
C ASN A 101 1.59 8.75 -5.85
N THR A 102 0.28 8.81 -5.58
CA THR A 102 -0.38 10.04 -5.11
C THR A 102 -0.14 10.32 -3.62
N ALA A 103 0.47 9.36 -2.91
CA ALA A 103 0.90 9.50 -1.51
C ALA A 103 2.42 9.25 -1.38
N THR A 104 3.02 9.88 -0.37
CA THR A 104 4.44 9.73 -0.02
C THR A 104 4.62 8.72 1.10
N GLY A 105 5.81 8.12 1.18
CA GLY A 105 6.17 7.24 2.30
C GLY A 105 5.41 5.92 2.38
N MET A 106 4.81 5.46 1.27
CA MET A 106 4.13 4.16 1.19
C MET A 106 5.07 2.97 1.42
N LYS A 107 6.37 3.16 1.18
CA LYS A 107 7.42 2.20 1.51
C LYS A 107 8.09 2.48 2.85
N GLY A 108 8.45 1.41 3.55
CA GLY A 108 9.33 1.37 4.71
C GLY A 108 10.79 1.21 4.28
N LYS A 109 11.46 0.17 4.80
CA LYS A 109 12.89 -0.08 4.60
C LYS A 109 13.16 -1.01 3.42
N GLY A 110 12.79 -0.60 2.21
CA GLY A 110 12.97 -1.46 1.04
C GLY A 110 12.98 -0.78 -0.33
N THR A 111 12.94 -1.64 -1.35
CA THR A 111 13.02 -1.28 -2.77
C THR A 111 11.62 -1.10 -3.34
N ILE A 112 11.42 -0.04 -4.13
CA ILE A 112 10.27 0.05 -5.04
C ILE A 112 10.77 -0.43 -6.40
N LEU A 113 10.03 -1.34 -7.02
CA LEU A 113 10.19 -1.63 -8.43
C LEU A 113 9.35 -0.64 -9.21
N PHE A 114 10.05 0.29 -9.86
CA PHE A 114 9.41 1.23 -10.76
C PHE A 114 9.03 0.51 -12.04
N SER A 115 7.83 0.79 -12.55
CA SER A 115 7.44 0.32 -13.88
C SER A 115 8.44 0.82 -14.92
N ASP A 116 8.88 -0.02 -15.87
CA ASP A 116 9.71 0.44 -16.97
C ASP A 116 8.91 1.40 -17.87
N ARG A 117 9.36 2.65 -17.96
CA ARG A 117 8.77 3.70 -18.80
C ARG A 117 9.73 4.15 -19.91
N THR A 118 10.79 3.38 -20.15
CA THR A 118 11.77 3.68 -21.18
C THR A 118 11.09 3.52 -22.54
N ILE A 119 10.89 4.65 -23.22
CA ILE A 119 10.51 4.67 -24.63
C ILE A 119 11.72 4.16 -25.39
N ALA A 120 11.54 3.13 -26.23
CA ALA A 120 12.66 2.57 -26.95
C ALA A 120 13.35 3.65 -27.83
N SER A 121 14.66 3.49 -28.03
CA SER A 121 15.44 4.39 -28.89
C SER A 121 14.80 4.54 -30.28
N PRO A 122 14.89 5.71 -30.93
CA PRO A 122 14.41 5.88 -32.30
C PRO A 122 14.97 4.79 -33.22
N GLY A 123 14.09 4.01 -33.85
CA GLY A 123 14.47 2.89 -34.73
C GLY A 123 14.52 1.51 -34.08
N VAL A 124 14.21 1.40 -32.78
CA VAL A 124 13.73 0.14 -32.21
C VAL A 124 12.23 0.10 -32.47
N ASP A 125 11.76 -0.97 -33.11
CA ASP A 125 10.34 -1.23 -33.32
C ASP A 125 9.67 -1.51 -31.96
N ASP A 126 9.47 -0.50 -31.12
CA ASP A 126 8.60 -0.59 -29.94
C ASP A 126 7.18 -0.58 -30.47
N HIS A 127 6.68 -1.76 -30.81
CA HIS A 127 5.29 -2.00 -31.15
C HIS A 127 4.38 -1.81 -29.92
N SER A 128 4.51 -0.66 -29.25
CA SER A 128 3.67 -0.18 -28.16
C SER A 128 2.24 0.13 -28.61
N ASP A 129 2.00 0.15 -29.93
CA ASP A 129 0.68 0.19 -30.55
C ASP A 129 -0.02 -1.18 -30.60
N ILE A 130 0.65 -2.27 -30.21
CA ILE A 130 0.00 -3.58 -30.06
C ILE A 130 -0.80 -3.56 -28.75
N SER A 131 -2.10 -3.32 -28.88
CA SER A 131 -3.08 -3.57 -27.83
C SER A 131 -3.12 -5.07 -27.51
N ASN A 132 -2.33 -5.50 -26.53
CA ASN A 132 -2.48 -6.81 -25.94
C ASN A 132 -3.72 -6.80 -25.05
N VAL A 133 -4.74 -7.59 -25.41
CA VAL A 133 -5.85 -7.86 -24.49
C VAL A 133 -5.26 -8.63 -23.31
N LEU A 134 -5.14 -7.96 -22.16
CA LEU A 134 -4.62 -8.60 -20.96
C LEU A 134 -5.63 -9.65 -20.49
N PRO A 135 -5.19 -10.89 -20.22
CA PRO A 135 -6.04 -11.86 -19.57
C PRO A 135 -6.55 -11.31 -18.23
N PRO A 136 -7.80 -11.62 -17.83
CA PRO A 136 -8.30 -11.24 -16.51
C PRO A 136 -7.31 -11.63 -15.40
N GLY A 137 -7.09 -10.74 -14.43
CA GLY A 137 -6.11 -10.93 -13.37
C GLY A 137 -4.74 -10.26 -13.61
N HIS A 138 -4.40 -9.85 -14.83
CA HIS A 138 -3.12 -9.15 -15.09
C HIS A 138 -3.30 -7.63 -15.00
N VAL A 139 -3.44 -7.11 -13.79
CA VAL A 139 -3.68 -5.68 -13.53
C VAL A 139 -2.39 -4.88 -13.36
N VAL A 140 -1.28 -5.54 -13.02
CA VAL A 140 0.05 -4.92 -12.91
C VAL A 140 1.07 -5.69 -13.75
N MET A 141 1.90 -4.95 -14.50
CA MET A 141 2.87 -5.48 -15.47
C MET A 141 4.24 -4.82 -15.30
N ASP A 142 5.27 -5.38 -15.94
CA ASP A 142 6.63 -4.86 -15.83
C ASP A 142 6.84 -3.51 -16.54
N LYS A 143 6.18 -3.30 -17.69
CA LYS A 143 6.33 -2.09 -18.53
C LYS A 143 5.05 -1.25 -18.52
N TYR A 144 5.20 0.07 -18.47
CA TYR A 144 4.12 1.07 -18.52
C TYR A 144 2.97 0.82 -17.53
N SER A 145 3.28 0.25 -16.36
CA SER A 145 2.30 -0.12 -15.34
C SER A 145 2.45 0.68 -14.04
N PHE A 146 1.88 0.15 -12.96
CA PHE A 146 1.99 0.67 -11.61
C PHE A 146 3.29 0.22 -10.95
N ASP A 147 3.81 1.07 -10.05
CA ASP A 147 4.97 0.71 -9.24
C ASP A 147 4.57 -0.36 -8.21
N THR A 148 5.49 -1.26 -7.88
CA THR A 148 5.25 -2.35 -6.93
C THR A 148 6.29 -2.40 -5.84
N ILE A 149 5.91 -3.03 -4.72
CA ILE A 149 6.79 -3.24 -3.57
C ILE A 149 6.95 -4.75 -3.40
N PRO A 150 8.14 -5.32 -3.73
CA PRO A 150 8.31 -6.77 -3.81
C PRO A 150 8.02 -7.50 -2.52
N SER A 151 8.49 -6.99 -1.39
CA SER A 151 8.27 -7.62 -0.10
C SER A 151 7.18 -6.88 0.69
N PRO A 152 6.24 -7.60 1.32
CA PRO A 152 5.23 -6.96 2.17
C PRO A 152 5.87 -6.28 3.40
N HIS A 153 7.08 -6.70 3.80
CA HIS A 153 7.86 -6.10 4.88
C HIS A 153 8.40 -4.70 4.53
N ASP A 154 8.44 -4.39 3.24
CA ASP A 154 8.93 -3.12 2.72
C ASP A 154 7.82 -2.07 2.61
N LEU A 155 6.57 -2.41 2.96
CA LEU A 155 5.51 -1.42 3.17
C LEU A 155 5.76 -0.61 4.44
N SER A 156 5.38 0.66 4.44
CA SER A 156 5.48 1.47 5.65
C SER A 156 4.48 1.00 6.70
N SER A 157 4.88 1.09 7.97
CA SER A 157 3.99 0.71 9.08
C SER A 157 2.71 1.53 9.10
N GLU A 158 2.76 2.80 8.69
CA GLU A 158 1.61 3.69 8.66
C GLU A 158 0.61 3.31 7.56
N LEU A 159 1.09 2.94 6.37
CA LEU A 159 0.22 2.46 5.29
C LEU A 159 -0.47 1.17 5.72
N THR A 160 0.30 0.19 6.15
CA THR A 160 -0.23 -1.11 6.58
C THR A 160 -1.18 -0.93 7.76
N ARG A 161 -0.90 -0.01 8.70
CA ARG A 161 -1.82 0.33 9.79
C ARG A 161 -3.13 0.92 9.29
N SER A 162 -3.07 1.93 8.43
CA SER A 162 -4.25 2.63 7.91
C SER A 162 -5.17 1.65 7.16
N VAL A 163 -4.58 0.78 6.35
CA VAL A 163 -5.30 -0.30 5.65
C VAL A 163 -5.93 -1.27 6.65
N SER A 164 -5.17 -1.75 7.65
CA SER A 164 -5.69 -2.67 8.66
C SER A 164 -6.84 -2.07 9.47
N GLU A 165 -6.76 -0.80 9.83
CA GLU A 165 -7.84 -0.08 10.52
C GLU A 165 -9.10 -0.02 9.64
N ARG A 166 -8.94 0.25 8.34
CA ARG A 166 -10.06 0.28 7.38
C ARG A 166 -10.74 -1.07 7.20
N VAL A 167 -9.96 -2.15 7.10
CA VAL A 167 -10.50 -3.53 7.00
C VAL A 167 -11.28 -3.90 8.26
N ARG A 168 -10.73 -3.62 9.45
CA ARG A 168 -11.35 -3.97 10.74
C ARG A 168 -12.62 -3.19 11.06
N GLN A 169 -12.84 -2.02 10.44
CA GLN A 169 -14.09 -1.28 10.59
C GLN A 169 -15.29 -2.08 10.07
N ASN A 170 -15.11 -2.86 8.99
CA ASN A 170 -16.15 -3.71 8.44
C ASN A 170 -16.09 -5.15 8.97
N HIS A 171 -14.92 -5.60 9.41
CA HIS A 171 -14.67 -6.97 9.87
C HIS A 171 -13.93 -6.99 11.23
N PRO A 172 -14.61 -6.67 12.34
CA PRO A 172 -13.98 -6.51 13.65
C PRO A 172 -13.49 -7.83 14.27
N ASP A 173 -13.98 -8.97 13.78
CA ASP A 173 -13.63 -10.33 14.19
C ASP A 173 -12.31 -10.85 13.59
N ILE A 174 -11.79 -10.17 12.56
CA ILE A 174 -10.54 -10.54 11.92
C ILE A 174 -9.36 -10.37 12.89
N THR A 175 -8.58 -11.42 13.06
CA THR A 175 -7.42 -11.44 13.96
C THR A 175 -6.24 -10.70 13.33
N ASN A 176 -5.89 -11.01 12.09
CA ASN A 176 -4.75 -10.41 11.40
C ASN A 176 -5.11 -9.87 10.01
N VAL A 177 -4.47 -8.79 9.59
CA VAL A 177 -4.60 -8.21 8.24
C VAL A 177 -3.22 -8.19 7.61
N PHE A 178 -3.07 -8.91 6.51
CA PHE A 178 -1.86 -8.99 5.71
C PHE A 178 -1.99 -8.10 4.49
N VAL A 179 -0.99 -7.26 4.23
CA VAL A 179 -1.04 -6.27 3.15
C VAL A 179 0.19 -6.43 2.27
N SER A 180 -0.01 -6.41 0.96
CA SER A 180 1.07 -6.54 -0.02
C SER A 180 0.79 -5.68 -1.25
N ALA A 181 1.83 -5.02 -1.76
CA ALA A 181 1.84 -4.38 -3.07
C ALA A 181 2.78 -5.10 -4.05
N ASN A 182 2.97 -6.41 -3.86
CA ASN A 182 3.76 -7.27 -4.75
C ASN A 182 2.98 -7.58 -6.03
N GLN A 183 3.63 -7.47 -7.18
CA GLN A 183 3.03 -7.68 -8.50
C GLN A 183 2.31 -9.04 -8.65
N GLN A 184 2.98 -10.14 -8.32
CA GLN A 184 2.41 -11.48 -8.50
C GLN A 184 1.23 -11.69 -7.56
N PHE A 185 1.36 -11.24 -6.31
CA PHE A 185 0.27 -11.30 -5.34
C PHE A 185 -0.95 -10.51 -5.83
N ILE A 186 -0.76 -9.28 -6.29
CA ILE A 186 -1.83 -8.45 -6.86
C ILE A 186 -2.51 -9.16 -8.02
N ASN A 187 -1.73 -9.67 -8.98
CA ASN A 187 -2.29 -10.32 -10.16
C ASN A 187 -3.07 -11.59 -9.80
N ARG A 188 -2.57 -12.37 -8.83
CA ARG A 188 -3.28 -13.54 -8.32
C ARG A 188 -4.61 -13.16 -7.68
N MET A 189 -4.60 -12.19 -6.77
CA MET A 189 -5.79 -11.75 -6.07
C MET A 189 -6.83 -11.14 -7.02
N SER A 190 -6.37 -10.39 -8.02
CA SER A 190 -7.23 -9.87 -9.11
C SER A 190 -7.89 -11.01 -9.91
N GLY A 191 -7.16 -12.09 -10.18
CA GLY A 191 -7.72 -13.29 -10.82
C GLY A 191 -8.83 -13.93 -9.98
N TYR A 192 -8.64 -14.07 -8.67
CA TYR A 192 -9.70 -14.57 -7.78
C TYR A 192 -10.90 -13.61 -7.71
N ALA A 193 -10.66 -12.30 -7.64
CA ALA A 193 -11.72 -11.30 -7.62
C ALA A 193 -12.56 -11.37 -8.91
N HIS A 194 -11.91 -11.59 -10.06
CA HIS A 194 -12.60 -11.80 -11.33
C HIS A 194 -13.54 -13.00 -11.31
N GLU A 195 -13.12 -14.14 -10.74
CA GLU A 195 -14.00 -15.31 -10.60
C GLU A 195 -15.16 -15.03 -9.65
N ALA A 196 -14.92 -14.34 -8.54
CA ALA A 196 -15.97 -13.93 -7.61
C ALA A 196 -17.00 -12.99 -8.25
N TRP A 197 -16.57 -12.01 -9.05
CA TRP A 197 -17.47 -11.12 -9.80
C TRP A 197 -18.36 -11.87 -10.80
N ARG A 198 -17.91 -13.03 -11.28
CA ARG A 198 -18.70 -13.92 -12.14
C ARG A 198 -19.66 -14.82 -11.35
N GLY A 199 -19.78 -14.62 -10.04
CA GLY A 199 -20.62 -15.41 -9.15
C GLY A 199 -20.08 -16.81 -8.88
N ARG A 200 -18.80 -17.08 -9.16
CA ARG A 200 -18.19 -18.39 -8.93
C ARG A 200 -17.68 -18.49 -7.51
N SER A 201 -17.83 -19.67 -6.92
CA SER A 201 -17.25 -19.96 -5.60
C SER A 201 -15.74 -19.95 -5.67
N LEU A 202 -15.09 -19.34 -4.67
CA LEU A 202 -13.64 -19.33 -4.55
C LEU A 202 -13.07 -20.58 -3.84
N GLN A 203 -13.94 -21.48 -3.38
CA GLN A 203 -13.53 -22.69 -2.66
C GLN A 203 -12.49 -23.56 -3.40
N PRO A 204 -12.56 -23.76 -4.74
CA PRO A 204 -11.53 -24.50 -5.46
C PRO A 204 -10.13 -23.88 -5.39
N TYR A 205 -10.03 -22.58 -5.10
CA TYR A 205 -8.76 -21.86 -5.05
C TYR A 205 -8.14 -21.82 -3.64
N VAL A 206 -8.85 -22.27 -2.61
CA VAL A 206 -8.37 -22.21 -1.21
C VAL A 206 -7.02 -22.92 -1.00
N PRO A 207 -6.76 -24.14 -1.53
CA PRO A 207 -5.47 -24.81 -1.33
C PRO A 207 -4.30 -24.01 -1.92
N GLU A 208 -4.48 -23.48 -3.12
CA GLU A 208 -3.48 -22.67 -3.79
C GLU A 208 -3.28 -21.33 -3.09
N PHE A 209 -4.37 -20.66 -2.70
CA PHE A 209 -4.33 -19.43 -1.95
C PHE A 209 -3.52 -19.59 -0.66
N ASN A 210 -3.78 -20.66 0.12
CA ASN A 210 -3.04 -20.96 1.35
C ASN A 210 -1.54 -21.14 1.09
N ALA A 211 -1.17 -21.82 0.00
CA ALA A 211 0.23 -21.98 -0.38
C ALA A 211 0.90 -20.62 -0.67
N ILE A 212 0.23 -19.77 -1.46
CA ILE A 212 0.75 -18.44 -1.83
C ILE A 212 0.90 -17.54 -0.61
N VAL A 213 -0.12 -17.46 0.25
CA VAL A 213 -0.03 -16.57 1.43
C VAL A 213 0.96 -17.07 2.46
N SER A 214 1.08 -18.39 2.63
CA SER A 214 2.07 -18.99 3.53
C SER A 214 3.50 -18.70 3.07
N ASP A 215 3.76 -18.75 1.76
CA ASP A 215 5.07 -18.43 1.19
C ASP A 215 5.38 -16.93 1.26
N HIS A 216 4.43 -16.10 0.79
CA HIS A 216 4.62 -14.66 0.65
C HIS A 216 4.70 -13.90 1.98
N PHE A 217 3.91 -14.31 2.99
CA PHE A 217 3.85 -13.63 4.29
C PHE A 217 4.54 -14.40 5.43
N GLY A 218 4.85 -15.68 5.23
CA GLY A 218 5.58 -16.51 6.17
C GLY A 218 7.10 -16.40 6.02
N ASP A 219 7.75 -17.54 5.78
CA ASP A 219 9.19 -17.72 5.97
C ASP A 219 10.08 -17.06 4.90
N HIS A 220 9.59 -16.87 3.67
CA HIS A 220 10.41 -16.42 2.53
C HIS A 220 10.26 -14.94 2.19
N GLY A 221 9.07 -14.34 2.40
CA GLY A 221 8.84 -12.90 2.25
C GLY A 221 8.97 -12.34 0.83
N ILE A 222 9.28 -13.19 -0.15
CA ILE A 222 9.38 -12.96 -1.60
C ILE A 222 8.90 -14.25 -2.28
N ILE A 223 7.84 -14.17 -3.09
CA ILE A 223 7.44 -15.28 -3.97
C ILE A 223 8.52 -15.43 -5.04
N ASP A 224 9.19 -16.59 -5.07
CA ASP A 224 10.26 -16.87 -6.03
C ASP A 224 9.72 -16.77 -7.47
N THR A 225 10.45 -16.06 -8.33
CA THR A 225 10.03 -15.73 -9.70
C THR A 225 10.30 -16.86 -10.70
N THR A 226 10.62 -18.05 -10.23
CA THR A 226 11.09 -19.13 -11.11
C THR A 226 10.03 -20.24 -11.20
N PRO A 227 9.57 -20.60 -12.42
CA PRO A 227 8.59 -21.68 -12.64
C PRO A 227 9.09 -23.06 -12.22
#